data_AF-A0A2E4AP24-F1
#
_entry.id   AF-A0A2E4AP24-F1
#
_cell.length_a   1.000
_cell.length_b   1.000
_cell.length_c   1.000
_cell.angle_alpha   90.00
_cell.angle_beta   90.00
_cell.angle_gamma   90.00
#
_symmetry.space_group_name_H-M   'P 1'
#
loop_
_entity.id
_entity.type
_entity.pdbx_description
1 polymer ?
#
loop_
_entity_poly.entity_id
_entity_poly.type
_entity_poly.pdbx_seq_one_letter_code
_entity_poly.pdbx_strand_id
1 'polypeptide(L)'
;MKNFMSLIPRIFFFLYKIFMSLFDPRMPTKVKLFFILSILYVVFPFDIIRDIIPILGQLDDLLVILIAILVYKFQEFKKNIKKNSDEKIIDGEFRNIDSDEN
;
A
#
# COMPACT_ATOMS: atom_id res chain seq x y z
N MET A 1 -17.09 -17.79 -31.95
CA MET A 1 -15.79 -17.28 -31.45
C MET A 1 -14.84 -16.83 -32.59
N LYS A 2 -15.34 -16.24 -33.70
CA LYS A 2 -14.50 -15.78 -34.84
C LYS A 2 -14.28 -14.25 -34.90
N ASN A 3 -14.86 -13.50 -33.95
CA ASN A 3 -14.89 -12.04 -34.03
C ASN A 3 -13.66 -11.38 -33.40
N PHE A 4 -12.89 -12.08 -32.56
CA PHE A 4 -11.69 -11.50 -31.93
C PHE A 4 -10.52 -11.34 -32.89
N MET A 5 -10.37 -12.26 -33.85
CA MET A 5 -9.23 -12.25 -34.77
C MET A 5 -9.27 -11.05 -35.74
N SER A 6 -10.45 -10.54 -36.06
CA SER A 6 -10.62 -9.35 -36.92
C SER A 6 -10.58 -8.02 -36.17
N LEU A 7 -10.64 -8.05 -34.83
CA LEU A 7 -10.56 -6.85 -33.99
C LEU A 7 -9.13 -6.32 -33.90
N ILE A 8 -8.14 -7.22 -33.87
CA ILE A 8 -6.72 -6.86 -33.78
C ILE A 8 -6.32 -5.85 -34.89
N PRO A 9 -6.46 -6.16 -36.20
CA PRO A 9 -6.08 -5.21 -37.25
C PRO A 9 -6.93 -3.94 -37.24
N ARG A 10 -8.19 -4.01 -36.77
CA ARG A 10 -9.09 -2.86 -36.68
C ARG A 10 -8.68 -1.90 -35.57
N ILE A 11 -8.21 -2.41 -34.43
CA ILE A 11 -7.69 -1.61 -33.30
C ILE A 11 -6.38 -0.92 -33.71
N PHE A 12 -5.47 -1.64 -34.37
CA PHE A 12 -4.23 -1.05 -34.90
C PHE A 12 -4.51 0.08 -35.91
N PHE A 13 -5.45 -0.14 -36.83
CA PHE A 13 -5.85 0.89 -37.79
C PHE A 13 -6.47 2.12 -37.10
N PHE A 14 -7.28 1.89 -36.06
CA PHE A 14 -7.90 2.97 -35.29
C PHE A 14 -6.87 3.78 -34.50
N LEU A 15 -5.92 3.10 -33.83
CA LEU A 15 -4.77 3.71 -33.16
C LEU A 15 -3.92 4.52 -34.14
N TYR A 16 -3.63 3.98 -35.32
CA TYR A 16 -2.89 4.68 -36.36
C TYR A 16 -3.62 5.94 -36.84
N LYS A 17 -4.94 5.88 -37.06
CA LYS A 17 -5.73 7.06 -37.44
C LYS A 17 -5.72 8.13 -36.34
N ILE A 18 -5.84 7.74 -35.08
CA ILE A 18 -5.77 8.67 -33.94
C ILE A 18 -4.38 9.32 -33.89
N PHE A 19 -3.33 8.50 -34.01
CA PHE A 19 -1.95 8.97 -34.00
C PHE A 19 -1.67 9.96 -35.14
N MET A 20 -2.08 9.62 -36.36
CA MET A 20 -1.99 10.51 -37.52
C MET A 20 -2.76 11.82 -37.30
N SER A 21 -3.92 11.73 -36.66
CA SER A 21 -4.75 12.90 -36.37
C SER A 21 -4.11 13.87 -35.36
N LEU A 22 -3.15 13.44 -34.54
CA LEU A 22 -2.41 14.33 -33.63
C LEU A 22 -1.49 15.31 -34.39
N PHE A 23 -1.08 14.94 -35.60
CA PHE A 23 -0.31 15.82 -36.49
C PHE A 23 -1.19 16.76 -37.31
N ASP A 24 -2.53 16.62 -37.26
CA ASP A 24 -3.44 17.53 -37.91
C ASP A 24 -3.48 18.90 -37.19
N PRO A 25 -3.26 20.02 -37.90
CA PRO A 25 -3.33 21.37 -37.32
C PRO A 25 -4.75 21.78 -36.88
N ARG A 26 -5.80 21.09 -37.34
CA ARG A 26 -7.20 21.37 -36.95
C ARG A 26 -7.58 20.82 -35.57
N MET A 27 -6.71 20.00 -34.97
CA MET A 27 -6.96 19.45 -33.64
C MET A 27 -6.75 20.48 -32.53
N PRO A 28 -7.67 20.58 -31.55
CA PRO A 28 -7.49 21.46 -30.40
C PRO A 28 -6.17 21.15 -29.67
N THR A 29 -5.40 22.19 -29.39
CA THR A 29 -4.08 22.08 -28.72
C THR A 29 -4.16 21.36 -27.38
N LYS A 30 -5.27 21.50 -26.65
CA LYS A 30 -5.55 20.77 -25.40
C LYS A 30 -5.56 19.25 -25.60
N VAL A 31 -6.18 18.77 -26.68
CA VAL A 31 -6.27 17.34 -27.00
C VAL A 31 -4.89 16.81 -27.40
N LYS A 32 -4.13 17.59 -28.20
CA LYS A 32 -2.76 17.24 -28.58
C LYS A 32 -1.84 17.11 -27.36
N LEU A 33 -1.91 18.08 -26.45
CA LEU A 33 -1.14 18.07 -25.21
C LEU A 33 -1.51 16.88 -24.31
N PHE A 34 -2.81 16.59 -24.17
CA PHE A 34 -3.28 15.43 -23.39
C PHE A 34 -2.75 14.10 -23.93
N PHE A 35 -2.73 13.92 -25.26
CA PHE A 35 -2.16 12.72 -25.87
C PHE A 35 -0.65 12.63 -25.70
N ILE A 36 0.08 13.74 -25.87
CA ILE A 36 1.52 13.78 -25.64
C ILE A 36 1.84 13.45 -24.19
N LEU A 37 1.10 14.01 -23.21
CA LEU A 37 1.25 13.68 -21.80
C LEU A 37 0.90 12.22 -21.52
N SER A 38 -0.13 11.67 -22.16
CA SER A 38 -0.51 10.26 -22.02
C SER A 38 0.59 9.32 -22.54
N ILE A 39 1.17 9.61 -23.71
CA ILE A 39 2.31 8.86 -24.26
C ILE A 39 3.51 9.03 -23.34
N LEU A 40 3.81 10.25 -22.93
CA LEU A 40 4.92 10.54 -22.03
C LEU A 40 4.75 9.77 -20.74
N TYR A 41 3.56 9.73 -20.13
CA TYR A 41 3.23 8.96 -18.93
C TYR A 41 3.45 7.46 -19.11
N VAL A 42 2.95 6.88 -20.21
CA VAL A 42 3.13 5.44 -20.51
C VAL A 42 4.61 5.10 -20.74
N VAL A 43 5.37 6.03 -21.33
CA VAL A 43 6.80 5.87 -21.61
C VAL A 43 7.66 6.38 -20.43
N PHE A 44 7.06 7.02 -19.42
CA PHE A 44 7.80 7.72 -18.37
C PHE A 44 8.39 6.68 -17.41
N PRO A 45 9.72 6.67 -17.23
CA PRO A 45 10.43 5.60 -16.55
C PRO A 45 10.34 5.67 -15.01
N PHE A 46 9.23 6.16 -14.45
CA PHE A 46 8.98 6.03 -13.01
C PHE A 46 8.61 4.60 -12.61
N ASP A 47 8.15 3.76 -13.55
CA ASP A 47 7.97 2.32 -13.31
C ASP A 47 9.30 1.53 -13.32
N ILE A 48 10.39 2.07 -13.90
CA ILE A 48 11.70 1.38 -13.95
C ILE A 48 12.39 1.33 -12.58
N ILE A 49 12.16 2.34 -11.73
CA ILE A 49 12.75 2.41 -10.39
C ILE A 49 12.19 1.29 -9.49
N ARG A 50 10.93 0.90 -9.72
CA ARG A 50 10.25 -0.15 -8.95
C ARG A 50 10.55 -1.55 -9.52
N ASP A 51 10.74 -1.67 -10.83
CA ASP A 51 11.00 -2.96 -11.50
C ASP A 51 12.45 -3.47 -11.37
N ILE A 52 13.42 -2.63 -11.01
CA ILE A 52 14.85 -3.02 -10.89
C ILE A 52 15.21 -3.62 -9.53
N ILE A 53 14.39 -3.48 -8.48
CA ILE A 53 14.76 -3.95 -7.13
C ILE A 53 13.83 -5.09 -6.66
N PRO A 54 13.92 -6.28 -7.27
CA PRO A 54 13.15 -7.46 -6.85
C PRO A 54 13.44 -7.86 -5.39
N ILE A 55 14.56 -7.42 -4.81
CA ILE A 55 14.97 -7.68 -3.43
C ILE A 55 14.27 -6.74 -2.42
N LEU A 56 13.92 -5.51 -2.81
CA LEU A 56 13.23 -4.57 -1.91
C LEU A 56 11.75 -4.94 -1.72
N GLY A 57 11.12 -5.53 -2.74
CA GLY A 57 9.76 -6.05 -2.62
C GLY A 57 9.67 -7.17 -1.56
N GLN A 58 10.67 -8.05 -1.50
CA GLN A 58 10.73 -9.13 -0.49
C GLN A 58 11.11 -8.61 0.91
N LEU A 59 11.91 -7.55 0.98
CA LEU A 59 12.26 -6.90 2.26
C LEU A 59 11.02 -6.29 2.93
N ASP A 60 10.10 -5.69 2.17
CA ASP A 60 8.84 -5.16 2.71
C ASP A 60 7.96 -6.27 3.28
N ASP A 61 7.78 -7.39 2.55
CA ASP A 61 7.05 -8.57 3.03
C ASP A 61 7.66 -9.14 4.33
N LEU A 62 9.00 -9.20 4.41
CA LEU A 62 9.71 -9.68 5.60
C LEU A 62 9.57 -8.72 6.80
N LEU A 63 9.58 -7.41 6.56
CA LEU A 63 9.33 -6.40 7.58
C LEU A 63 7.90 -6.49 8.13
N VAL A 64 6.90 -6.68 7.27
CA VAL A 64 5.50 -6.83 7.68
C VAL A 64 5.33 -8.07 8.56
N ILE A 65 5.91 -9.21 8.19
CA ILE A 65 5.88 -10.44 8.99
C ILE A 65 6.56 -10.23 10.35
N LEU A 66 7.72 -9.55 10.38
CA LEU A 66 8.45 -9.27 11.62
C LEU A 66 7.64 -8.38 12.58
N ILE A 67 7.02 -7.32 12.05
CA ILE A 67 6.14 -6.43 12.82
C ILE A 67 4.94 -7.20 13.36
N ALA A 68 4.32 -8.07 12.56
CA ALA A 68 3.19 -8.88 13.00
C ALA A 68 3.56 -9.81 14.17
N ILE A 69 4.72 -10.47 14.10
CA ILE A 69 5.24 -11.31 15.19
C ILE A 69 5.53 -10.47 16.44
N LEU A 70 6.11 -9.28 16.28
CA LEU A 70 6.40 -8.37 17.39
C LEU A 70 5.12 -7.92 18.10
N VAL A 71 4.11 -7.51 17.32
CA VAL A 71 2.79 -7.09 17.83
C VAL A 71 2.10 -8.25 18.53
N TYR A 72 2.14 -9.47 17.97
CA TYR A 72 1.59 -10.65 18.62
C TYR A 72 2.27 -10.95 19.96
N LYS A 73 3.60 -10.98 20.00
CA LYS A 73 4.37 -11.19 21.24
C LYS A 73 4.12 -10.12 22.28
N PHE A 74 4.03 -8.85 21.86
CA PHE A 74 3.74 -7.73 22.74
C PHE A 74 2.35 -7.84 23.37
N GLN A 75 1.34 -8.28 22.60
CA GLN A 75 0.01 -8.54 23.11
C GLN A 75 -0.02 -9.69 24.11
N GLU A 76 0.65 -10.81 23.82
CA GLU A 76 0.78 -11.93 24.76
C GLU A 76 1.47 -11.49 26.06
N PHE A 77 2.55 -10.71 25.98
CA PHE A 77 3.24 -10.16 27.14
C PHE A 77 2.32 -9.25 27.98
N LYS A 78 1.59 -8.34 27.35
CA LYS A 78 0.64 -7.45 28.03
C LYS A 78 -0.49 -8.24 28.71
N LYS A 79 -1.00 -9.29 28.05
CA LYS A 79 -2.01 -10.19 28.62
C LYS A 79 -1.47 -10.92 29.86
N ASN A 80 -0.22 -11.39 29.81
CA ASN A 80 0.44 -12.06 30.93
C ASN A 80 0.66 -11.13 32.13
N ILE A 81 1.05 -9.86 31.91
CA ILE A 81 1.14 -8.87 33.00
C ILE A 81 -0.22 -8.61 33.61
N LYS A 82 -1.24 -8.32 32.78
CA LYS A 82 -2.58 -8.01 33.28
C LYS A 82 -3.18 -9.17 34.08
N LYS A 83 -3.06 -10.41 33.58
CA LYS A 83 -3.51 -11.61 34.30
C LYS A 83 -2.82 -11.76 35.66
N ASN A 84 -1.51 -11.53 35.74
CA ASN A 84 -0.77 -11.62 37.00
C ASN A 84 -1.18 -10.51 37.99
N SER A 85 -1.48 -9.31 37.50
CA SER A 85 -1.99 -8.21 38.32
C SER A 85 -3.40 -8.46 38.85
N ASP A 86 -4.28 -9.05 38.04
CA ASP A 86 -5.65 -9.40 38.44
C ASP A 86 -5.65 -10.58 39.45
N GLU A 87 -4.66 -11.48 39.41
CA GLU A 87 -4.47 -12.54 40.42
C GLU A 87 -3.83 -12.03 41.74
N LYS A 88 -3.18 -10.85 41.73
CA LYS A 88 -2.49 -10.26 42.88
C LYS A 88 -3.32 -9.22 43.65
N ILE A 89 -4.64 -9.28 43.58
CA ILE A 89 -5.50 -8.53 44.51
C ILE A 89 -5.43 -9.24 45.86
N ILE A 90 -4.39 -8.91 46.63
CA ILE A 90 -4.39 -9.14 48.07
C ILE A 90 -5.26 -8.02 48.63
N ASP A 91 -6.49 -8.35 49.03
CA ASP A 91 -7.35 -7.46 49.82
C ASP A 91 -6.64 -7.16 51.14
N GLY A 92 -5.76 -6.17 51.11
CA GLY A 92 -5.17 -5.58 52.30
C GLY A 92 -6.24 -4.75 52.97
N GLU A 93 -6.95 -5.36 53.92
CA GLU A 93 -7.81 -4.68 54.87
C GLU A 93 -7.00 -3.53 55.51
N PHE A 94 -7.45 -2.29 55.31
CA PHE A 94 -6.79 -1.12 55.89
C PHE A 94 -6.91 -1.19 57.40
N ARG A 95 -5.84 -1.62 58.08
CA ARG A 95 -5.71 -1.40 59.51
C ARG A 95 -5.28 0.05 59.71
N ASN A 96 -6.24 0.92 59.97
CA ASN A 96 -5.95 2.19 60.64
C ASN A 96 -5.37 1.81 62.01
N ILE A 97 -4.05 1.92 62.14
CA ILE A 97 -3.36 1.82 63.41
C ILE A 97 -3.33 3.24 63.93
N ASP A 98 -4.38 3.54 64.69
CA ASP A 98 -4.33 4.34 65.91
C ASP A 98 -3.35 5.53 65.87
N SER A 99 -3.97 6.69 65.70
CA SER A 99 -3.55 7.98 66.21
C SER A 99 -3.51 8.01 67.74
N ASP A 100 -2.77 7.08 68.33
CA ASP A 100 -2.41 7.08 69.74
C ASP A 100 -0.89 7.17 69.87
N GLU A 101 -0.44 8.09 70.74
CA GLU A 101 0.92 8.26 71.26
C GLU A 101 1.82 9.29 70.54
N ASN A 102 1.53 10.58 70.72
CA ASN A 102 2.22 11.43 71.73
C ASN A 102 1.54 12.81 71.87
#